data_AF-A0A536HA67-F1
#
_entry.id   AF-A0A536HA67-F1
#
_cell.length_a   1.000
_cell.length_b   1.000
_cell.length_c   1.000
_cell.angle_alpha   90.00
_cell.angle_beta   90.00
_cell.angle_gamma   90.00
#
_symmetry.space_group_name_H-M   'P 1'
#
loop_
_entity.id
_entity.type
_entity.pdbx_description
1 polymer ?
#
loop_
_entity_poly.entity_id
_entity_poly.type
_entity_poly.pdbx_seq_one_letter_code
_entity_poly.pdbx_strand_id
1 'polypeptide(L)'
;MEHITLATEITDIQESDSAQTPPTRTPVSLWERVALGAVLLISAFFNIFQLDQQGYGNLYYAAAVKSMLANFHNFFFVSFDPGGFVTVDKPPLGLWIQVVSAKIFGFSGLSILLPEAIAGVLSVALLYFLVRRVFGPAAGLVAALTLALTPISVVTNRNNTPDSLLVLTLLLASWCVSLAAEKGRLRWLLLTALIVGLGFNIKMLQAYLVVPAFGLVYLLGAPLRWRTRIVHLALAALVLLVVSLSWVLAVDLTPASQRPYVGSSQANSEIDLAFGYNGLERLTGYHRGNSSASTPSTATVVAASENGGAGPLRLFNTQ
;
A
#
# COMPACT_ATOMS: atom_id res chain seq x y z
N MET A 1 -6.84 -74.39 -11.10
CA MET A 1 -5.64 -73.71 -11.63
C MET A 1 -6.07 -72.31 -12.09
N GLU A 2 -6.66 -71.53 -11.19
CA GLU A 2 -7.39 -70.29 -11.55
C GLU A 2 -7.57 -69.35 -10.34
N HIS A 3 -6.59 -69.33 -9.43
CA HIS A 3 -6.64 -68.49 -8.21
C HIS A 3 -5.34 -67.70 -7.95
N ILE A 4 -4.42 -67.64 -8.92
CA ILE A 4 -3.12 -66.95 -8.77
C ILE A 4 -3.03 -65.69 -9.65
N THR A 5 -4.05 -65.36 -10.45
CA THR A 5 -3.96 -64.26 -11.43
C THR A 5 -4.49 -62.92 -10.92
N LEU A 6 -5.18 -62.86 -9.77
CA LEU A 6 -5.80 -61.62 -9.25
C LEU A 6 -4.94 -60.89 -8.20
N ALA A 7 -3.88 -61.53 -7.69
CA ALA A 7 -2.99 -60.89 -6.72
C ALA A 7 -1.95 -59.98 -7.37
N THR A 8 -1.69 -60.14 -8.68
CA THR A 8 -0.67 -59.36 -9.39
C THR A 8 -1.20 -57.98 -9.82
N GLU A 9 -2.51 -57.84 -10.09
CA GLU A 9 -3.13 -56.58 -10.55
C GLU A 9 -3.37 -55.55 -9.42
N ILE A 10 -3.36 -55.96 -8.15
CA ILE A 10 -3.56 -55.03 -7.02
C ILE A 10 -2.24 -54.36 -6.60
N THR A 11 -1.10 -54.92 -6.99
CA THR A 11 0.24 -54.35 -6.71
C THR A 11 0.64 -53.22 -7.64
N ASP A 12 -0.04 -53.03 -8.77
CA ASP A 12 0.32 -52.04 -9.81
C ASP A 12 -0.41 -50.69 -9.69
N ILE A 13 -1.27 -50.50 -8.67
CA ILE A 13 -2.01 -49.24 -8.47
C ILE A 13 -1.34 -48.34 -7.40
N GLN A 14 -0.18 -48.75 -6.85
CA GLN A 14 0.48 -48.03 -5.75
C GLN A 14 1.70 -47.17 -6.11
N GLU A 15 2.09 -47.02 -7.37
CA GLU A 15 3.20 -46.14 -7.77
C GLU A 15 2.84 -45.22 -8.94
N SER A 16 1.92 -44.28 -8.72
CA SER A 16 1.87 -43.07 -9.56
C SER A 16 1.59 -41.79 -8.77
N ASP A 17 1.87 -41.78 -7.47
CA ASP A 17 1.96 -40.54 -6.71
C ASP A 17 3.36 -39.96 -6.93
N SER A 18 3.57 -39.41 -8.13
CA SER A 18 4.75 -38.61 -8.45
C SER A 18 4.79 -37.48 -7.43
N ALA A 19 5.60 -37.65 -6.39
CA ALA A 19 5.96 -36.59 -5.47
C ALA A 19 6.51 -35.45 -6.33
N GLN A 20 5.66 -34.46 -6.62
CA GLN A 20 6.07 -33.24 -7.31
C GLN A 20 7.14 -32.62 -6.44
N THR A 21 8.38 -32.79 -6.87
CA THR A 21 9.53 -32.10 -6.30
C THR A 21 9.17 -30.61 -6.30
N PRO A 22 9.28 -29.93 -5.15
CA PRO A 22 8.94 -28.51 -5.09
C PRO A 22 9.74 -27.78 -6.16
N PRO A 23 9.13 -26.86 -6.94
CA PRO A 23 9.79 -26.23 -8.07
C PRO A 23 11.13 -25.66 -7.60
N THR A 24 12.21 -26.24 -8.14
CA THR A 24 13.57 -25.82 -7.87
C THR A 24 13.66 -24.34 -8.19
N ARG A 25 14.07 -23.53 -7.21
CA ARG A 25 14.24 -22.09 -7.41
C ARG A 25 15.29 -21.89 -8.50
N THR A 26 14.86 -21.62 -9.73
CA THR A 26 15.78 -21.34 -10.82
C THR A 26 16.52 -20.04 -10.50
N PRO A 27 17.86 -20.08 -10.38
CA PRO A 27 18.64 -18.89 -10.09
C PRO A 27 18.38 -17.84 -11.19
N VAL A 28 18.38 -16.57 -10.81
CA VAL A 28 18.20 -15.45 -11.75
C VAL A 28 19.39 -15.44 -12.71
N SER A 29 19.13 -15.65 -13.99
CA SER A 29 20.16 -15.70 -15.04
C SER A 29 20.79 -14.32 -15.27
N LEU A 30 21.95 -14.27 -15.94
CA LEU A 30 22.61 -12.99 -16.22
C LEU A 30 21.76 -12.06 -17.09
N TRP A 31 21.16 -12.58 -18.16
CA TRP A 31 20.31 -11.78 -19.06
C TRP A 31 19.13 -11.17 -18.31
N GLU A 32 18.56 -11.93 -17.37
CA GLU A 32 17.40 -11.52 -16.58
C GLU A 32 17.78 -10.39 -15.61
N ARG A 33 18.96 -10.47 -14.98
CA ARG A 33 19.49 -9.39 -14.14
C ARG A 33 19.77 -8.13 -14.93
N VAL A 34 20.36 -8.26 -16.13
CA VAL A 34 20.65 -7.12 -17.01
C VAL A 34 19.35 -6.47 -17.48
N ALA A 35 18.37 -7.27 -17.91
CA ALA A 35 17.07 -6.75 -18.34
C ALA A 35 16.31 -6.07 -17.19
N LEU A 36 16.28 -6.69 -16.01
CA LEU A 36 15.70 -6.05 -14.82
C LEU A 36 16.44 -4.77 -14.47
N GLY A 37 17.77 -4.77 -14.49
CA GLY A 37 18.59 -3.59 -14.26
C GLY A 37 18.22 -2.45 -15.22
N ALA A 38 18.05 -2.74 -16.50
CA ALA A 38 17.59 -1.76 -17.49
C ALA A 38 16.19 -1.21 -17.16
N VAL A 39 15.23 -2.07 -16.80
CA VAL A 39 13.87 -1.65 -16.40
C VAL A 39 13.91 -0.76 -15.15
N LEU A 40 14.73 -1.09 -14.17
CA LEU A 40 14.88 -0.30 -12.96
C LEU A 40 15.56 1.04 -13.23
N LEU A 41 16.54 1.10 -14.13
CA LEU A 41 17.14 2.36 -14.58
C LEU A 41 16.11 3.24 -15.31
N ILE A 42 15.25 2.66 -16.15
CA ILE A 42 14.14 3.38 -16.80
C ILE A 42 13.18 3.95 -15.75
N SER A 43 12.77 3.13 -14.78
CA SER A 43 11.88 3.57 -13.69
C SER A 43 12.54 4.67 -12.84
N ALA A 44 13.81 4.51 -12.48
CA ALA A 44 14.56 5.51 -11.71
C ALA A 44 14.70 6.82 -12.48
N PHE A 45 14.98 6.76 -13.79
CA PHE A 45 15.01 7.93 -14.65
C PHE A 45 13.68 8.67 -14.61
N PHE A 46 12.56 7.99 -14.89
CA PHE A 46 11.25 8.65 -14.88
C PHE A 46 10.84 9.20 -13.51
N ASN A 47 11.19 8.51 -12.41
CA ASN A 47 10.79 8.94 -11.07
C ASN A 47 11.70 10.03 -10.49
N ILE A 48 12.98 10.13 -10.89
CA ILE A 48 13.97 11.00 -10.22
C ILE A 48 14.48 12.13 -11.13
N PHE A 49 14.48 11.96 -12.45
CA PHE A 49 14.99 12.97 -13.37
C PHE A 49 14.21 14.29 -13.24
N GLN A 50 14.90 15.40 -13.01
CA GLN A 50 14.29 16.72 -12.78
C GLN A 50 13.20 16.72 -11.70
N LEU A 51 13.35 15.89 -10.65
CA LEU A 51 12.37 15.82 -9.55
C LEU A 51 12.28 17.15 -8.76
N ASP A 52 13.37 17.90 -8.72
CA ASP A 52 13.45 19.26 -8.17
C ASP A 52 12.48 20.25 -8.84
N GLN A 53 12.16 20.05 -10.12
CA GLN A 53 11.22 20.92 -10.85
C GLN A 53 9.76 20.74 -10.42
N GLN A 54 9.45 19.71 -9.62
CA GLN A 54 8.11 19.54 -9.04
C GLN A 54 7.85 20.50 -7.86
N GLY A 55 8.82 21.35 -7.51
CA GLY A 55 8.72 22.22 -6.35
C GLY A 55 8.52 21.39 -5.10
N TYR A 56 7.46 21.67 -4.34
CA TYR A 56 7.11 20.90 -3.14
C TYR A 56 6.03 19.84 -3.38
N GLY A 57 5.63 19.57 -4.63
CA GLY A 57 4.49 18.72 -4.94
C GLY A 57 3.20 19.31 -4.38
N ASN A 58 2.46 18.53 -3.58
CA ASN A 58 1.29 19.02 -2.87
C ASN A 58 1.72 19.89 -1.67
N LEU A 59 1.40 21.19 -1.76
CA LEU A 59 1.73 22.20 -0.76
C LEU A 59 1.09 21.92 0.61
N TYR A 60 -0.06 21.24 0.65
CA TYR A 60 -0.74 20.89 1.89
C TYR A 60 0.12 19.96 2.76
N TYR A 61 0.64 18.87 2.17
CA TYR A 61 1.52 17.94 2.87
C TYR A 61 2.91 18.53 3.10
N ALA A 62 3.41 19.37 2.20
CA ALA A 62 4.70 20.05 2.38
C ALA A 62 4.68 20.99 3.61
N ALA A 63 3.59 21.72 3.80
CA ALA A 63 3.40 22.57 4.98
C ALA A 63 3.36 21.73 6.27
N ALA A 64 2.66 20.59 6.25
CA ALA A 64 2.63 19.67 7.38
C ALA A 64 4.01 19.11 7.71
N VAL A 65 4.77 18.61 6.73
CA VAL A 65 6.15 18.13 6.95
C VAL A 65 7.03 19.25 7.54
N LYS A 66 6.89 20.48 7.06
CA LYS A 66 7.60 21.64 7.61
C LYS A 66 7.20 21.92 9.06
N SER A 67 5.93 21.83 9.40
CA SER A 67 5.43 21.98 10.77
C SER A 67 5.92 20.85 11.69
N MET A 68 5.87 19.61 11.22
CA MET A 68 6.34 18.41 11.92
C MET A 68 7.84 18.45 12.24
N LEU A 69 8.64 19.18 11.46
CA LEU A 69 10.06 19.40 11.75
C LEU A 69 10.30 20.33 12.94
N ALA A 70 9.33 21.18 13.31
CA ALA A 70 9.52 22.20 14.33
C ALA A 70 9.60 21.63 15.75
N ASN A 71 8.78 20.62 16.07
CA ASN A 71 8.75 20.00 17.40
C ASN A 71 8.09 18.62 17.37
N PHE A 72 8.25 17.85 18.46
CA PHE A 72 7.71 16.50 18.57
C PHE A 72 6.18 16.44 18.60
N HIS A 73 5.51 17.45 19.15
CA HIS A 73 4.03 17.50 19.20
C HIS A 73 3.46 17.54 17.79
N ASN A 74 3.93 18.46 16.95
CA ASN A 74 3.53 18.56 15.55
C ASN A 74 3.91 17.30 14.76
N PHE A 75 5.09 16.74 15.03
CA PHE A 75 5.53 15.47 14.42
C PHE A 75 4.58 14.30 14.73
N PHE A 76 4.21 14.14 16.00
CA PHE A 76 3.37 13.02 16.42
C PHE A 76 1.94 13.15 15.92
N PHE A 77 1.35 14.35 16.02
CA PHE A 77 -0.04 14.61 15.60
C PHE A 77 -0.20 14.96 14.12
N VAL A 78 0.89 15.01 13.36
CA VAL A 78 0.84 15.33 11.93
C VAL A 78 0.19 16.70 11.69
N SER A 79 0.60 17.68 12.50
CA SER A 79 0.04 19.04 12.46
C SER A 79 0.37 19.72 11.13
N PHE A 80 -0.63 20.33 10.51
CA PHE A 80 -0.50 21.12 9.28
C PHE A 80 0.23 22.44 9.54
N ASP A 81 -0.08 23.10 10.66
CA ASP A 81 0.41 24.43 11.00
C ASP A 81 1.40 24.38 12.19
N PRO A 82 2.33 25.36 12.29
CA PRO A 82 3.37 25.35 13.33
C PRO A 82 2.82 25.57 14.74
N GLY A 83 1.61 26.15 14.88
CA GLY A 83 0.94 26.36 16.15
C GLY A 83 0.29 25.11 16.74
N GLY A 84 0.18 24.03 15.95
CA GLY A 84 -0.44 22.79 16.44
C GLY A 84 -1.97 22.87 16.47
N PHE A 85 -2.60 23.66 15.59
CA PHE A 85 -4.05 23.89 15.63
C PHE A 85 -4.84 22.84 14.86
N VAL A 86 -4.36 22.37 13.70
CA VAL A 86 -5.10 21.42 12.84
C VAL A 86 -4.18 20.33 12.29
N THR A 87 -4.61 19.07 12.30
CA THR A 87 -3.91 17.94 11.65
C THR A 87 -4.21 17.88 10.15
N VAL A 88 -3.38 17.13 9.41
CA VAL A 88 -3.74 16.75 8.03
C VAL A 88 -4.74 15.59 7.97
N ASP A 89 -5.38 15.40 6.81
CA ASP A 89 -6.37 14.34 6.56
C ASP A 89 -5.77 12.92 6.37
N LYS A 90 -4.53 12.70 6.82
CA LYS A 90 -3.78 11.46 6.61
C LYS A 90 -3.11 10.96 7.90
N PRO A 91 -3.01 9.63 8.05
CA PRO A 91 -2.28 9.02 9.16
C PRO A 91 -0.77 9.21 8.98
N PRO A 92 0.02 8.97 10.05
CA PRO A 92 1.33 9.58 10.16
C PRO A 92 2.42 8.95 9.32
N LEU A 93 2.36 7.65 9.01
CA LEU A 93 3.55 6.89 8.62
C LEU A 93 4.16 7.38 7.31
N GLY A 94 3.33 7.75 6.33
CA GLY A 94 3.81 8.32 5.07
C GLY A 94 4.57 9.62 5.28
N LEU A 95 4.03 10.50 6.13
CA LEU A 95 4.63 11.82 6.41
C LEU A 95 5.81 11.72 7.38
N TRP A 96 5.83 10.75 8.30
CA TRP A 96 7.00 10.46 9.14
C TRP A 96 8.22 10.10 8.29
N ILE A 97 8.04 9.31 7.23
CA ILE A 97 9.13 8.98 6.30
C ILE A 97 9.62 10.23 5.57
N GLN A 98 8.71 11.12 5.14
CA GLN A 98 9.09 12.40 4.54
C GLN A 98 9.84 13.31 5.53
N VAL A 99 9.40 13.39 6.79
CA VAL A 99 10.09 14.13 7.85
C VAL A 99 11.49 13.57 8.09
N VAL A 100 11.66 12.24 8.14
CA VAL A 100 12.98 11.61 8.28
C VAL A 100 13.88 11.99 7.10
N SER A 101 13.36 11.93 5.87
CA SER A 101 14.10 12.36 4.68
C SER A 101 14.51 13.84 4.75
N ALA A 102 13.59 14.72 5.14
CA ALA A 102 13.86 16.14 5.32
C ALA A 102 14.84 16.44 6.48
N LYS A 103 14.88 15.61 7.53
CA LYS A 103 15.90 15.71 8.59
C LYS A 103 17.30 15.32 8.10
N ILE A 104 17.39 14.33 7.20
CA ILE A 104 18.67 13.84 6.67
C ILE A 104 19.23 14.80 5.61
N PHE A 105 18.38 15.28 4.69
CA PHE A 105 18.80 16.05 3.52
C PHE A 105 18.51 17.56 3.61
N GLY A 106 17.85 18.00 4.67
CA GLY A 106 17.31 19.35 4.80
C GLY A 106 15.95 19.51 4.10
N PHE A 107 15.07 20.34 4.68
CA PHE A 107 13.74 20.57 4.11
C PHE A 107 13.83 21.25 2.75
N SER A 108 13.47 20.50 1.72
CA SER A 108 13.43 20.91 0.31
C SER A 108 12.40 20.07 -0.43
N GLY A 109 11.95 20.55 -1.59
CA GLY A 109 11.09 19.78 -2.49
C GLY A 109 11.63 18.36 -2.74
N LEU A 110 12.87 18.28 -3.20
CA LEU A 110 13.55 17.01 -3.46
C LEU A 110 13.50 16.07 -2.25
N SER A 111 13.82 16.56 -1.05
CA SER A 111 13.86 15.72 0.16
C SER A 111 12.51 15.08 0.51
N ILE A 112 11.39 15.77 0.27
CA ILE A 112 10.06 15.27 0.62
C ILE A 112 9.43 14.43 -0.50
N LEU A 113 9.88 14.61 -1.74
CA LEU A 113 9.45 13.84 -2.92
C LEU A 113 10.23 12.52 -3.06
N LEU A 114 11.49 12.49 -2.63
CA LEU A 114 12.39 11.35 -2.80
C LEU A 114 11.86 10.02 -2.23
N PRO A 115 11.19 9.98 -1.05
CA PRO A 115 10.63 8.73 -0.54
C PRO A 115 9.61 8.08 -1.47
N GLU A 116 8.72 8.86 -2.08
CA GLU A 116 7.71 8.37 -3.02
C GLU A 116 8.37 7.87 -4.31
N ALA A 117 9.34 8.63 -4.84
CA ALA A 117 10.08 8.26 -6.04
C ALA A 117 10.82 6.92 -5.86
N ILE A 118 11.48 6.74 -4.71
CA ILE A 118 12.15 5.48 -4.34
C ILE A 118 11.12 4.35 -4.18
N ALA A 119 9.99 4.61 -3.51
CA ALA A 119 8.94 3.61 -3.33
C ALA A 119 8.37 3.13 -4.67
N GLY A 120 8.25 4.02 -5.65
CA GLY A 120 7.88 3.68 -7.03
C GLY A 120 8.87 2.72 -7.70
N VAL A 121 10.18 2.99 -7.61
CA VAL A 121 11.22 2.11 -8.19
C VAL A 121 11.24 0.75 -7.51
N LEU A 122 11.12 0.73 -6.18
CA LEU A 122 11.05 -0.52 -5.41
C LEU A 122 9.78 -1.32 -5.74
N SER A 123 8.67 -0.65 -6.03
CA SER A 123 7.42 -1.29 -6.46
C SER A 123 7.59 -1.99 -7.81
N VAL A 124 8.30 -1.38 -8.76
CA VAL A 124 8.66 -2.00 -10.05
C VAL A 124 9.48 -3.28 -9.84
N ALA A 125 10.51 -3.21 -8.98
CA ALA A 125 11.33 -4.38 -8.64
C ALA A 125 10.50 -5.50 -7.99
N LEU A 126 9.63 -5.15 -7.04
CA LEU A 126 8.83 -6.13 -6.32
C LEU A 126 7.76 -6.77 -7.19
N LEU A 127 7.11 -5.99 -8.07
CA LEU A 127 6.15 -6.50 -9.03
C LEU A 127 6.79 -7.51 -10.00
N TYR A 128 7.99 -7.21 -10.49
CA TYR A 128 8.79 -8.15 -11.29
C TYR A 128 8.90 -9.50 -10.56
N PHE A 129 9.35 -9.50 -9.30
CA PHE A 129 9.57 -10.75 -8.57
C PHE A 129 8.26 -11.51 -8.26
N LEU A 130 7.15 -10.79 -8.00
CA LEU A 130 5.84 -11.40 -7.75
C LEU A 130 5.34 -12.16 -8.98
N VAL A 131 5.39 -11.50 -10.14
CA VAL A 131 4.92 -12.07 -11.40
C VAL A 131 5.88 -13.14 -11.91
N ARG A 132 7.19 -12.91 -11.81
CA ARG A 132 8.25 -13.88 -12.17
C ARG A 132 8.04 -15.22 -11.48
N ARG A 133 7.67 -15.21 -10.19
CA ARG A 133 7.49 -16.42 -9.38
C ARG A 133 6.48 -17.38 -10.00
N VAL A 134 5.43 -16.86 -10.65
CA VAL A 134 4.29 -17.63 -11.16
C VAL A 134 4.37 -17.85 -12.67
N PHE A 135 4.73 -16.82 -13.42
CA PHE A 135 4.66 -16.81 -14.90
C PHE A 135 6.03 -16.78 -15.59
N GLY A 136 7.11 -16.79 -14.81
CA GLY A 136 8.48 -16.81 -15.31
C GLY A 136 9.07 -15.44 -15.66
N PRO A 137 10.37 -15.40 -16.04
CA PRO A 137 11.15 -14.18 -16.25
C PRO A 137 10.53 -13.14 -17.18
N ALA A 138 10.06 -13.57 -18.35
CA ALA A 138 9.55 -12.67 -19.39
C ALA A 138 8.28 -11.93 -18.92
N ALA A 139 7.32 -12.66 -18.34
CA ALA A 139 6.10 -12.06 -17.79
C ALA A 139 6.41 -11.08 -16.65
N GLY A 140 7.38 -11.42 -15.80
CA GLY A 140 7.86 -10.52 -14.75
C GLY A 140 8.41 -9.21 -15.32
N LEU A 141 9.27 -9.29 -16.35
CA LEU A 141 9.86 -8.11 -16.99
C LEU A 141 8.79 -7.25 -17.67
N VAL A 142 7.82 -7.86 -18.35
CA VAL A 142 6.70 -7.14 -18.97
C VAL A 142 5.91 -6.40 -17.89
N ALA A 143 5.51 -7.07 -16.81
CA ALA A 143 4.75 -6.43 -15.73
C ALA A 143 5.49 -5.24 -15.10
N ALA A 144 6.80 -5.41 -14.85
CA ALA A 144 7.64 -4.36 -14.29
C ALA A 144 7.82 -3.18 -15.24
N LEU A 145 8.08 -3.45 -16.53
CA LEU A 145 8.19 -2.42 -17.55
C LEU A 145 6.86 -1.67 -17.72
N THR A 146 5.73 -2.38 -17.70
CA THR A 146 4.40 -1.75 -17.75
C THR A 146 4.20 -0.79 -16.58
N LEU A 147 4.51 -1.20 -15.34
CA LEU A 147 4.39 -0.31 -14.18
C LEU A 147 5.36 0.89 -14.27
N ALA A 148 6.59 0.67 -14.74
CA ALA A 148 7.60 1.71 -14.91
C ALA A 148 7.21 2.76 -15.95
N LEU A 149 6.48 2.37 -16.99
CA LEU A 149 6.06 3.24 -18.10
C LEU A 149 4.63 3.78 -17.97
N THR A 150 3.88 3.36 -16.95
CA THR A 150 2.50 3.82 -16.74
C THR A 150 2.51 5.30 -16.32
N PRO A 151 1.93 6.23 -17.11
CA PRO A 151 2.06 7.67 -16.84
C PRO A 151 1.52 8.08 -15.46
N ILE A 152 0.36 7.57 -15.07
CA ILE A 152 -0.22 7.89 -13.75
C ILE A 152 0.65 7.40 -12.60
N SER A 153 1.37 6.29 -12.77
CA SER A 153 2.34 5.79 -11.78
C SER A 153 3.49 6.78 -11.64
N VAL A 154 4.07 7.23 -12.76
CA VAL A 154 5.17 8.20 -12.75
C VAL A 154 4.76 9.53 -12.13
N VAL A 155 3.59 10.07 -12.48
CA VAL A 155 3.07 11.31 -11.90
C VAL A 155 2.87 11.16 -10.38
N THR A 156 2.30 10.04 -9.95
CA THR A 156 2.07 9.76 -8.52
C THR A 156 3.38 9.61 -7.74
N ASN A 157 4.36 8.89 -8.29
CA ASN A 157 5.68 8.68 -7.68
C ASN A 157 6.48 9.99 -7.53
N ARG A 158 6.14 11.02 -8.32
CA ARG A 158 6.79 12.34 -8.33
C ARG A 158 6.01 13.38 -7.54
N ASN A 159 5.14 12.94 -6.63
CA ASN A 159 4.40 13.79 -5.71
C ASN A 159 4.74 13.41 -4.25
N ASN A 160 4.33 14.21 -3.28
CA ASN A 160 4.48 13.94 -1.85
C ASN A 160 3.18 13.43 -1.20
N THR A 161 2.20 13.02 -2.02
CA THR A 161 1.06 12.22 -1.56
C THR A 161 1.53 10.80 -1.29
N PRO A 162 1.16 10.17 -0.16
CA PRO A 162 1.77 8.90 0.27
C PRO A 162 1.23 7.65 -0.46
N ASP A 163 1.03 7.75 -1.77
CA ASP A 163 0.44 6.72 -2.63
C ASP A 163 1.43 5.63 -3.02
N SER A 164 2.65 6.01 -3.37
CA SER A 164 3.68 5.08 -3.84
C SER A 164 4.21 4.24 -2.69
N LEU A 165 4.34 4.86 -1.51
CA LEU A 165 4.60 4.13 -0.25
C LEU A 165 3.48 3.13 0.05
N LEU A 166 2.21 3.49 -0.16
CA LEU A 166 1.10 2.55 0.01
C LEU A 166 1.20 1.40 -0.99
N VAL A 167 1.42 1.68 -2.28
CA VAL A 167 1.55 0.65 -3.32
C VAL A 167 2.67 -0.33 -2.99
N LEU A 168 3.85 0.16 -2.62
CA LEU A 168 4.98 -0.67 -2.20
C LEU A 168 4.58 -1.57 -1.02
N THR A 169 3.94 -0.98 -0.02
CA THR A 169 3.48 -1.68 1.19
C THR A 169 2.48 -2.79 0.84
N LEU A 170 1.52 -2.53 -0.05
CA LEU A 170 0.53 -3.53 -0.46
C LEU A 170 1.14 -4.62 -1.36
N LEU A 171 2.14 -4.31 -2.17
CA LEU A 171 2.91 -5.33 -2.92
C LEU A 171 3.70 -6.24 -1.96
N LEU A 172 4.31 -5.68 -0.90
CA LEU A 172 4.98 -6.47 0.15
C LEU A 172 3.99 -7.36 0.90
N ALA A 173 2.79 -6.85 1.21
CA ALA A 173 1.73 -7.64 1.82
C ALA A 173 1.23 -8.76 0.89
N SER A 174 1.10 -8.46 -0.41
CA SER A 174 0.75 -9.43 -1.47
C SER A 174 1.78 -10.56 -1.55
N TRP A 175 3.07 -10.24 -1.42
CA TRP A 175 4.13 -11.25 -1.33
C TRP A 175 3.95 -12.15 -0.12
N CYS A 176 3.72 -11.56 1.05
CA CYS A 176 3.58 -12.29 2.30
C CYS A 176 2.35 -13.19 2.30
N VAL A 177 1.22 -12.74 1.76
CA VAL A 177 -0.01 -13.57 1.73
C VAL A 177 0.13 -14.73 0.77
N SER A 178 0.81 -14.55 -0.37
CA SER A 178 1.13 -15.65 -1.29
C SER A 178 1.97 -16.71 -0.58
N LEU A 179 3.00 -16.31 0.18
CA LEU A 179 3.78 -17.26 0.99
C LEU A 179 2.97 -17.90 2.12
N ALA A 180 2.02 -17.17 2.70
CA ALA A 180 1.13 -17.68 3.75
C ALA A 180 0.19 -18.76 3.19
N ALA A 181 -0.42 -18.51 2.04
CA ALA A 181 -1.30 -19.44 1.34
C ALA A 181 -0.54 -20.66 0.84
N GLU A 182 0.62 -20.50 0.19
CA GLU A 182 1.39 -21.65 -0.31
C GLU A 182 1.91 -22.55 0.82
N LYS A 183 2.37 -21.96 1.94
CA LYS A 183 3.10 -22.71 3.00
C LYS A 183 2.25 -23.05 4.21
N GLY A 184 1.05 -22.48 4.33
CA GLY A 184 0.20 -22.64 5.52
C GLY A 184 0.81 -22.13 6.83
N ARG A 185 1.85 -21.27 6.80
CA ARG A 185 2.54 -20.82 8.03
C ARG A 185 1.94 -19.52 8.56
N LEU A 186 1.42 -19.55 9.80
CA LEU A 186 0.80 -18.41 10.48
C LEU A 186 1.67 -17.13 10.44
N ARG A 187 2.99 -17.25 10.67
CA ARG A 187 3.90 -16.09 10.68
C ARG A 187 3.83 -15.21 9.42
N TRP A 188 3.59 -15.80 8.24
CA TRP A 188 3.51 -15.04 7.00
C TRP A 188 2.18 -14.28 6.91
N LEU A 189 1.09 -14.88 7.41
CA LEU A 189 -0.20 -14.21 7.48
C LEU A 189 -0.19 -13.08 8.52
N LEU A 190 0.46 -13.28 9.68
CA LEU A 190 0.66 -12.21 10.66
C LEU A 190 1.51 -11.07 10.09
N LEU A 191 2.54 -11.40 9.31
CA LEU A 191 3.35 -10.40 8.61
C LEU A 191 2.51 -9.65 7.55
N THR A 192 1.65 -10.32 6.79
CA THR A 192 0.68 -9.66 5.90
C THR A 192 -0.18 -8.67 6.68
N ALA A 193 -0.78 -9.10 7.80
CA ALA A 193 -1.64 -8.25 8.63
C ALA A 193 -0.89 -7.04 9.18
N LEU A 194 0.34 -7.25 9.68
CA LEU A 194 1.22 -6.17 10.13
C LEU A 194 1.47 -5.16 9.01
N ILE A 195 1.87 -5.61 7.83
CA ILE A 195 2.19 -4.73 6.69
C ILE A 195 0.94 -3.98 6.21
N VAL A 196 -0.22 -4.62 6.13
CA VAL A 196 -1.47 -3.93 5.77
C VAL A 196 -1.87 -2.92 6.86
N GLY A 197 -1.62 -3.21 8.13
CA GLY A 197 -1.85 -2.25 9.22
C GLY A 197 -0.90 -1.05 9.18
N LEU A 198 0.34 -1.25 8.73
CA LEU A 198 1.23 -0.14 8.38
C LEU A 198 0.68 0.65 7.20
N GLY A 199 0.13 -0.04 6.19
CA GLY A 199 -0.58 0.59 5.07
C GLY A 199 -1.76 1.46 5.51
N PHE A 200 -2.53 1.01 6.52
CA PHE A 200 -3.57 1.83 7.14
C PHE A 200 -2.97 3.09 7.77
N ASN A 201 -1.82 2.99 8.44
CA ASN A 201 -1.11 4.16 8.97
C ASN A 201 -0.46 5.04 7.86
N ILE A 202 -0.52 4.65 6.59
CA ILE A 202 -0.12 5.47 5.44
C ILE A 202 -1.33 6.14 4.78
N LYS A 203 -2.43 5.40 4.55
CA LYS A 203 -3.60 5.91 3.80
C LYS A 203 -4.97 5.35 4.25
N MET A 204 -5.16 5.13 5.55
CA MET A 204 -6.42 4.68 6.18
C MET A 204 -7.08 3.50 5.43
N LEU A 205 -8.41 3.53 5.25
CA LEU A 205 -9.21 2.47 4.65
C LEU A 205 -8.86 2.16 3.19
N GLN A 206 -8.15 3.03 2.48
CA GLN A 206 -7.67 2.69 1.14
C GLN A 206 -6.72 1.49 1.17
N ALA A 207 -5.95 1.30 2.25
CA ALA A 207 -5.12 0.12 2.44
C ALA A 207 -5.93 -1.17 2.63
N TYR A 208 -7.19 -1.07 3.06
CA TYR A 208 -8.04 -2.23 3.35
C TYR A 208 -8.73 -2.81 2.11
N LEU A 209 -8.63 -2.16 0.95
CA LEU A 209 -9.21 -2.67 -0.29
C LEU A 209 -8.71 -4.07 -0.66
N VAL A 210 -7.47 -4.42 -0.28
CA VAL A 210 -6.89 -5.75 -0.54
C VAL A 210 -7.29 -6.81 0.50
N VAL A 211 -7.79 -6.42 1.67
CA VAL A 211 -8.05 -7.33 2.80
C VAL A 211 -9.03 -8.45 2.45
N PRO A 212 -10.18 -8.19 1.77
CA PRO A 212 -11.09 -9.27 1.37
C PRO A 212 -10.41 -10.28 0.43
N ALA A 213 -9.65 -9.78 -0.56
CA ALA A 213 -8.94 -10.64 -1.51
C ALA A 213 -7.86 -11.48 -0.81
N PHE A 214 -7.07 -10.90 0.09
CA PHE A 214 -6.05 -11.61 0.86
C PHE A 214 -6.66 -12.66 1.79
N GLY A 215 -7.76 -12.32 2.45
CA GLY A 215 -8.53 -13.26 3.26
C GLY A 215 -9.00 -14.46 2.46
N LEU A 216 -9.56 -14.23 1.27
CA LEU A 216 -10.00 -15.30 0.36
C LEU A 216 -8.83 -16.16 -0.16
N VAL A 217 -7.74 -15.54 -0.60
CA VAL A 217 -6.53 -16.25 -1.06
C VAL A 217 -6.02 -17.20 0.04
N TYR A 218 -5.96 -16.73 1.29
CA TYR A 218 -5.54 -17.57 2.39
C TYR A 218 -6.57 -18.64 2.76
N LEU A 219 -7.86 -18.26 2.83
CA LEU A 219 -8.94 -19.15 3.21
C LEU A 219 -9.09 -20.31 2.23
N LEU A 220 -8.92 -20.06 0.93
CA LEU A 220 -9.07 -21.06 -0.12
C LEU A 220 -7.76 -21.81 -0.40
N GLY A 221 -6.62 -21.12 -0.41
CA GLY A 221 -5.34 -21.67 -0.85
C GLY A 221 -4.48 -22.35 0.21
N ALA A 222 -4.66 -22.05 1.51
CA ALA A 222 -3.79 -22.60 2.55
C ALA A 222 -3.93 -24.13 2.71
N PRO A 223 -2.85 -24.93 2.74
CA PRO A 223 -2.90 -26.39 2.89
C PRO A 223 -3.14 -26.81 4.35
N LEU A 224 -4.20 -26.28 4.97
CA LEU A 224 -4.59 -26.50 6.37
C LEU A 224 -6.06 -26.92 6.47
N ARG A 225 -6.47 -27.46 7.63
CA ARG A 225 -7.88 -27.68 7.94
C ARG A 225 -8.63 -26.35 8.04
N TRP A 226 -9.89 -26.30 7.60
CA TRP A 226 -10.68 -25.06 7.55
C TRP A 226 -10.72 -24.32 8.90
N ARG A 227 -10.89 -25.04 10.03
CA ARG A 227 -10.90 -24.46 11.38
C ARG A 227 -9.61 -23.70 11.70
N THR A 228 -8.46 -24.26 11.32
CA THR A 228 -7.15 -23.62 11.50
C THR A 228 -7.03 -22.36 10.66
N ARG A 229 -7.55 -22.38 9.42
CA ARG A 229 -7.57 -21.20 8.54
C ARG A 229 -8.35 -20.05 9.19
N ILE A 230 -9.53 -20.35 9.77
CA ILE A 230 -10.35 -19.36 10.47
C ILE A 230 -9.63 -18.78 11.70
N VAL A 231 -9.02 -19.63 12.53
CA VAL A 231 -8.24 -19.15 13.69
C VAL A 231 -7.07 -18.27 13.25
N HIS A 232 -6.35 -18.66 12.21
CA HIS A 232 -5.25 -17.86 11.66
C HIS A 232 -5.74 -16.50 11.14
N LEU A 233 -6.86 -16.47 10.43
CA LEU A 233 -7.49 -15.22 9.98
C LEU A 233 -7.94 -14.34 11.14
N ALA A 234 -8.47 -14.92 12.22
CA ALA A 234 -8.85 -14.18 13.41
C ALA A 234 -7.62 -13.55 14.10
N LEU A 235 -6.52 -14.30 14.25
CA LEU A 235 -5.27 -13.77 14.78
C LEU A 235 -4.67 -12.68 13.89
N ALA A 236 -4.73 -12.86 12.57
CA ALA A 236 -4.29 -11.86 11.61
C ALA A 236 -5.17 -10.60 11.67
N ALA A 237 -6.49 -10.73 11.79
CA ALA A 237 -7.39 -9.61 11.97
C ALA A 237 -7.09 -8.84 13.27
N LEU A 238 -6.77 -9.54 14.36
CA LEU A 238 -6.35 -8.89 15.61
C LEU A 238 -5.06 -8.07 15.41
N VAL A 239 -4.02 -8.65 14.79
CA VAL A 239 -2.77 -7.93 14.51
C VAL A 239 -3.02 -6.71 13.61
N LEU A 240 -3.81 -6.90 12.55
CA LEU A 240 -4.19 -5.83 11.63
C LEU A 240 -4.84 -4.67 12.40
N LEU A 241 -5.86 -4.95 13.21
CA LEU A 241 -6.59 -3.92 13.97
C LEU A 241 -5.69 -3.23 15.00
N VAL A 242 -4.88 -3.97 15.75
CA VAL A 242 -3.97 -3.40 16.75
C VAL A 242 -2.98 -2.43 16.11
N VAL A 243 -2.38 -2.81 14.96
CA VAL A 243 -1.42 -1.97 14.27
C VAL A 243 -2.10 -0.75 13.65
N SER A 244 -3.20 -0.95 12.92
CA SER A 244 -3.96 0.12 12.28
C SER A 244 -4.47 1.16 13.25
N LEU A 245 -5.05 0.73 14.37
CA LEU A 245 -5.69 1.62 15.34
C LEU A 245 -4.71 2.21 16.36
N SER A 246 -3.45 1.78 16.38
CA SER A 246 -2.47 2.21 17.40
C SER A 246 -2.32 3.74 17.49
N TRP A 247 -2.11 4.41 16.36
CA TRP A 247 -1.97 5.87 16.34
C TRP A 247 -3.33 6.58 16.42
N VAL A 248 -4.33 6.10 15.68
CA VAL A 248 -5.70 6.66 15.68
C VAL A 248 -6.26 6.74 17.10
N LEU A 249 -6.14 5.66 17.88
CA LEU A 249 -6.60 5.64 19.27
C LEU A 249 -5.72 6.51 20.17
N ALA A 250 -4.41 6.61 19.92
CA ALA A 250 -3.55 7.51 20.69
C ALA A 250 -3.97 8.98 20.51
N VAL A 251 -4.36 9.38 19.29
CA VAL A 251 -4.88 10.73 19.02
C VAL A 251 -6.26 10.90 19.68
N ASP A 252 -7.20 10.01 19.42
CA ASP A 252 -8.57 10.16 19.91
C ASP A 252 -8.69 10.10 21.44
N LEU A 253 -7.80 9.35 22.11
CA LEU A 253 -7.72 9.30 23.58
C LEU A 253 -6.96 10.47 24.19
N THR A 254 -6.21 11.25 23.40
CA THR A 254 -5.57 12.47 23.90
C THR A 254 -6.64 13.56 24.08
N PRO A 255 -6.69 14.26 25.23
CA PRO A 255 -7.66 15.32 25.46
C PRO A 255 -7.61 16.39 24.36
N ALA A 256 -8.78 16.86 23.89
CA ALA A 256 -8.86 17.82 22.80
C ALA A 256 -8.12 19.15 23.06
N SER A 257 -7.88 19.51 24.33
CA SER A 257 -7.07 20.67 24.72
C SER A 257 -5.55 20.46 24.58
N GLN A 258 -5.10 19.23 24.33
CA GLN A 258 -3.69 18.83 24.28
C GLN A 258 -3.25 18.36 22.89
N ARG A 259 -4.16 18.33 21.91
CA ARG A 259 -3.90 17.91 20.53
C ARG A 259 -4.51 18.89 19.53
N PRO A 260 -4.01 18.91 18.28
CA PRO A 260 -4.66 19.68 17.22
C PRO A 260 -6.06 19.14 16.91
N TYR A 261 -6.89 19.99 16.30
CA TYR A 261 -8.16 19.56 15.72
C TYR A 261 -7.91 18.60 14.56
N VAL A 262 -8.62 17.47 14.53
CA VAL A 262 -8.48 16.48 13.45
C VAL A 262 -9.11 17.03 12.17
N GLY A 263 -8.25 17.40 11.22
CA GLY A 263 -8.67 17.94 9.93
C GLY A 263 -9.58 16.99 9.17
N SER A 264 -10.53 17.54 8.39
CA SER A 264 -11.48 16.75 7.58
C SER A 264 -12.35 15.76 8.37
N SER A 265 -12.50 15.97 9.68
CA SER A 265 -13.46 15.26 10.54
C SER A 265 -14.58 16.21 11.00
N GLN A 266 -15.74 15.65 11.34
CA GLN A 266 -16.87 16.37 11.92
C GLN A 266 -16.82 16.32 13.46
N ALA A 267 -16.32 15.22 14.00
CA ALA A 267 -16.31 14.95 15.44
C ALA A 267 -14.97 15.22 16.12
N ASN A 268 -14.01 15.90 15.46
CA ASN A 268 -12.63 16.05 15.94
C ASN A 268 -11.98 14.70 16.30
N SER A 269 -12.15 13.70 15.43
CA SER A 269 -11.76 12.31 15.66
C SER A 269 -11.12 11.68 14.42
N GLU A 270 -10.04 10.93 14.63
CA GLU A 270 -9.34 10.16 13.61
C GLU A 270 -10.16 8.94 13.16
N ILE A 271 -10.97 8.35 14.05
CA ILE A 271 -11.92 7.29 13.67
C ILE A 271 -12.98 7.85 12.71
N ASP A 272 -13.55 9.02 13.04
CA ASP A 272 -14.52 9.71 12.18
C ASP A 272 -13.89 10.06 10.81
N LEU A 273 -12.66 10.58 10.81
CA LEU A 273 -11.90 10.84 9.59
C LEU A 273 -11.67 9.57 8.76
N ALA A 274 -11.28 8.47 9.40
CA ALA A 274 -10.93 7.22 8.73
C ALA A 274 -12.14 6.56 8.06
N PHE A 275 -13.28 6.46 8.75
CA PHE A 275 -14.49 5.81 8.25
C PHE A 275 -15.40 6.75 7.46
N GLY A 276 -15.41 8.05 7.76
CA GLY A 276 -16.15 9.07 7.03
C GLY A 276 -15.42 9.47 5.75
N TYR A 277 -14.73 10.62 5.80
CA TYR A 277 -14.10 11.26 4.65
C TYR A 277 -13.13 10.34 3.89
N ASN A 278 -12.25 9.60 4.59
CA ASN A 278 -11.30 8.68 3.95
C ASN A 278 -11.89 7.30 3.60
N GLY A 279 -13.18 7.07 3.90
CA GLY A 279 -13.84 5.77 3.82
C GLY A 279 -15.12 5.78 2.99
N LEU A 280 -16.26 5.80 3.69
CA LEU A 280 -17.58 5.67 3.08
C LEU A 280 -17.86 6.79 2.07
N GLU A 281 -17.42 8.01 2.32
CA GLU A 281 -17.68 9.15 1.43
C GLU A 281 -16.98 8.98 0.08
N ARG A 282 -15.74 8.47 0.08
CA ARG A 282 -15.00 8.14 -1.16
C ARG A 282 -15.60 6.96 -1.91
N LEU A 283 -16.13 5.96 -1.21
CA LEU A 283 -16.75 4.78 -1.84
C LEU A 283 -18.13 5.09 -2.42
N THR A 284 -18.91 5.92 -1.74
CA THR A 284 -20.29 6.23 -2.14
C THR A 284 -20.40 7.49 -2.99
N GLY A 285 -19.35 8.32 -3.04
CA GLY A 285 -19.36 9.65 -3.65
C GLY A 285 -20.17 10.69 -2.86
N TYR A 286 -20.82 10.28 -1.77
CA TYR A 286 -21.65 11.14 -0.94
C TYR A 286 -20.79 11.89 0.07
N HIS A 287 -20.63 13.20 -0.13
CA HIS A 287 -19.94 14.07 0.82
C HIS A 287 -20.97 14.62 1.81
N ARG A 288 -20.88 14.19 3.08
CA ARG A 288 -21.81 14.58 4.13
C ARG A 288 -21.50 16.01 4.59
N GLY A 289 -21.92 16.97 3.79
CA GLY A 289 -21.66 18.41 3.96
C GLY A 289 -22.18 19.28 2.82
N ASN A 290 -22.59 18.70 1.68
CA ASN A 290 -23.08 19.44 0.51
C ASN A 290 -24.59 19.35 0.29
N SER A 291 -25.38 18.96 1.29
CA SER A 291 -26.85 19.02 1.24
C SER A 291 -27.40 20.37 1.72
N SER A 292 -26.81 21.46 1.22
CA SER A 292 -27.43 22.79 1.26
C SER A 292 -26.85 23.70 0.18
N ALA A 293 -27.76 24.15 -0.71
CA ALA A 293 -27.63 25.25 -1.66
C ALA A 293 -26.66 25.09 -2.85
N SER A 294 -27.26 24.82 -4.00
CA SER A 294 -26.83 25.38 -5.28
C SER A 294 -26.66 26.90 -5.17
N THR A 295 -25.42 27.37 -5.00
CA THR A 295 -25.05 28.76 -5.28
C THR A 295 -23.59 28.75 -5.77
N PRO A 296 -23.29 29.29 -6.97
CA PRO A 296 -21.92 29.33 -7.45
C PRO A 296 -21.17 30.40 -6.66
N SER A 297 -20.43 29.98 -5.63
CA SER A 297 -19.52 30.87 -4.90
C SER A 297 -18.09 30.67 -5.41
N THR A 298 -17.56 31.77 -5.93
CA THR A 298 -16.21 31.96 -6.46
C THR A 298 -15.18 32.00 -5.31
N ALA A 299 -15.09 30.91 -4.56
CA ALA A 299 -14.03 30.70 -3.58
C ALA A 299 -13.28 29.43 -3.98
N THR A 300 -12.32 29.60 -4.89
CA THR A 300 -11.34 28.56 -5.24
C THR A 300 -10.42 28.33 -4.04
N VAL A 301 -10.92 27.62 -3.03
CA VAL A 301 -10.04 26.77 -2.22
C VAL A 301 -9.60 25.69 -3.18
N VAL A 302 -8.30 25.65 -3.47
CA VAL A 302 -7.66 24.66 -4.33
C VAL A 302 -7.67 23.30 -3.61
N ALA A 303 -8.86 22.72 -3.46
CA ALA A 303 -9.01 21.28 -3.44
C ALA A 303 -9.06 20.86 -4.93
N ALA A 304 -7.89 20.82 -5.56
CA ALA A 304 -7.78 20.31 -6.93
C ALA A 304 -8.02 18.78 -6.90
N SER A 305 -9.30 18.46 -7.06
CA SER A 305 -9.95 17.19 -7.40
C SER A 305 -9.04 16.08 -7.92
N GLU A 306 -8.89 15.00 -7.16
CA GLU A 306 -8.34 13.70 -7.63
C GLU A 306 -9.30 12.95 -8.60
N ASN A 307 -10.45 13.54 -8.95
CA ASN A 307 -11.52 12.90 -9.72
C ASN A 307 -11.53 13.33 -11.19
N GLY A 308 -10.58 12.79 -11.96
CA GLY A 308 -10.77 12.65 -13.41
C GLY A 308 -11.96 11.73 -13.72
N GLY A 309 -12.66 12.00 -14.84
CA GLY A 309 -13.85 11.25 -15.26
C GLY A 309 -13.61 9.72 -15.28
N ALA A 310 -14.59 8.96 -14.77
CA ALA A 310 -14.52 7.50 -14.79
C ALA A 310 -14.62 6.96 -16.23
N GLY A 311 -13.74 6.04 -16.61
CA GLY A 311 -13.76 5.40 -17.91
C GLY A 311 -12.51 4.58 -18.22
N PRO A 312 -12.52 3.75 -19.29
CA PRO A 312 -11.42 2.85 -19.65
C PRO A 312 -10.12 3.58 -20.03
N LEU A 313 -10.20 4.87 -20.37
CA LEU A 313 -9.04 5.70 -20.68
C LEU A 313 -8.54 6.55 -19.49
N ARG A 314 -9.11 6.38 -18.28
CA ARG A 314 -8.72 7.17 -17.10
C ARG A 314 -7.22 7.06 -16.77
N LEU A 315 -6.61 5.91 -17.07
CA LEU A 315 -5.16 5.68 -16.92
C LEU A 315 -4.27 6.56 -17.84
N PHE A 316 -4.86 7.16 -18.88
CA PHE A 316 -4.17 7.97 -19.90
C PHE A 316 -4.59 9.44 -19.90
N ASN A 317 -5.51 9.85 -19.01
CA ASN A 317 -5.95 11.23 -18.93
C ASN A 317 -4.97 12.07 -18.11
N THR A 318 -4.77 13.32 -18.53
CA THR A 318 -4.11 14.36 -17.75
C THR A 318 -5.02 14.80 -16.61
N GLN A 319 -4.51 14.80 -15.38
CA GLN A 319 -5.05 15.61 -14.28
C GLN A 319 -4.45 17.01 -14.34
#